data_AF-A0A2S9FW75-F1
#
_entry.id   AF-A0A2S9FW75-F1
#
_cell.length_a   1.000
_cell.length_b   1.000
_cell.length_c   1.000
_cell.angle_alpha   90.00
_cell.angle_beta   90.00
_cell.angle_gamma   90.00
#
_symmetry.space_group_name_H-M   'P 1'
#
loop_
_entity.id
_entity.type
_entity.pdbx_description
1 polymer ?
#
loop_
_entity_poly.entity_id
_entity_poly.type
_entity_poly.pdbx_seq_one_letter_code
_entity_poly.pdbx_strand_id
1 'polypeptide(L)'
;LEVAEGGIDTHDDGRIVVDQYCRTTSDGVFAIGDVSTPIPLNHVANREADVVKHNLLHTDDLRTISHHLVPSAVFTNPEIAAIG
;
A
#
# COMPACT_ATOMS: atom_id res chain seq x y z
N LEU A 1 11.82 2.50 -13.04
CA LEU A 1 11.68 1.11 -12.55
C LEU A 1 11.40 0.10 -13.67
N GLU A 2 11.07 0.49 -14.91
CA GLU A 2 10.88 -0.46 -16.04
C GLU A 2 10.01 -1.67 -15.66
N VAL A 3 8.96 -1.42 -14.87
CA VAL A 3 8.18 -2.45 -14.17
C VAL A 3 7.54 -3.48 -15.10
N ALA A 4 7.25 -3.09 -16.34
CA ALA A 4 6.73 -3.98 -17.38
C ALA A 4 7.70 -5.13 -17.71
N GLU A 5 9.03 -4.89 -17.68
CA GLU A 5 10.02 -5.95 -17.90
C GLU A 5 10.02 -6.99 -16.77
N GLY A 6 9.60 -6.58 -15.58
CA GLY A 6 9.44 -7.45 -14.42
C GLY A 6 8.08 -8.17 -14.34
N GLY A 7 7.21 -8.01 -15.34
CA GLY A 7 5.85 -8.59 -15.33
C GLY A 7 4.93 -7.94 -14.30
N ILE A 8 5.17 -6.67 -13.95
CA ILE A 8 4.40 -5.93 -12.95
C ILE A 8 3.42 -5.00 -13.65
N ASP A 9 2.13 -5.23 -13.40
CA ASP A 9 1.05 -4.41 -13.95
C ASP A 9 0.92 -3.08 -13.19
N THR A 10 0.46 -2.05 -13.92
CA THR A 10 0.17 -0.72 -13.38
C THR A 10 -1.23 -0.28 -13.74
N HIS A 11 -1.84 0.53 -12.88
CA HIS A 11 -3.02 1.32 -13.21
C HIS A 11 -2.71 2.38 -14.28
N ASP A 12 -3.74 2.97 -14.87
CA ASP A 12 -3.60 4.03 -15.88
C ASP A 12 -2.84 5.27 -15.38
N ASP A 13 -2.83 5.52 -14.07
CA ASP A 13 -2.08 6.59 -13.44
C ASP A 13 -0.66 6.22 -12.99
N GLY A 14 -0.20 5.02 -13.37
CA GLY A 14 1.17 4.54 -13.16
C GLY A 14 1.44 3.92 -11.78
N ARG A 15 0.44 3.86 -10.88
CA ARG A 15 0.58 3.10 -9.63
C ARG A 15 0.64 1.60 -9.91
N ILE A 16 1.46 0.87 -9.16
CA ILE A 16 1.58 -0.59 -9.23
C ILE A 16 0.28 -1.23 -8.74
N VAL A 17 -0.26 -2.16 -9.53
CA VAL A 17 -1.39 -2.98 -9.13
C VAL A 17 -0.95 -3.94 -8.04
N VAL A 18 -1.66 -3.95 -6.92
CA VAL A 18 -1.43 -4.89 -5.83
C VAL A 18 -2.71 -5.54 -5.33
N ASP A 19 -2.60 -6.75 -4.81
CA ASP A 19 -3.70 -7.41 -4.10
C ASP A 19 -3.83 -6.92 -2.64
N GLN A 20 -4.79 -7.50 -1.91
CA GLN A 20 -5.05 -7.21 -0.48
C GLN A 20 -3.89 -7.57 0.47
N TYR A 21 -2.84 -8.24 -0.02
CA TYR A 21 -1.62 -8.62 0.69
C TYR A 21 -0.41 -7.80 0.22
N CYS A 22 -0.63 -6.75 -0.58
CA CYS A 22 0.40 -5.90 -1.20
C CYS A 22 1.31 -6.63 -2.20
N ARG A 23 0.86 -7.76 -2.76
CA ARG A 23 1.60 -8.51 -3.79
C ARG A 23 1.32 -7.90 -5.15
N THR A 24 2.36 -7.74 -5.95
CA THR A 24 2.21 -7.35 -7.35
C THR A 24 1.78 -8.55 -8.20
N THR A 25 1.60 -8.34 -9.50
CA THR A 25 1.35 -9.43 -10.47
C THR A 25 2.57 -10.33 -10.71
N SER A 26 3.76 -9.90 -10.28
CA SER A 26 4.99 -10.68 -10.36
C SER A 26 5.25 -11.42 -9.05
N ASP A 27 5.47 -12.73 -9.14
CA ASP A 27 5.64 -13.60 -7.98
C ASP A 27 6.84 -13.18 -7.12
N GLY A 28 6.62 -13.07 -5.80
CA GLY A 28 7.65 -12.67 -4.84
C GLY A 28 7.97 -11.17 -4.83
N VAL A 29 7.28 -10.36 -5.63
CA VAL A 29 7.44 -8.90 -5.65
C VAL A 29 6.26 -8.23 -4.97
N PHE A 30 6.57 -7.26 -4.10
CA PHE A 30 5.60 -6.50 -3.31
C PHE A 30 5.79 -5.01 -3.55
N ALA A 31 4.71 -4.24 -3.42
CA ALA A 31 4.73 -2.78 -3.50
C ALA A 31 3.87 -2.19 -2.37
N ILE A 32 4.37 -1.12 -1.75
CA ILE A 32 3.73 -0.44 -0.61
C ILE A 32 3.93 1.07 -0.71
N GLY A 33 3.07 1.83 -0.05
CA GLY A 33 3.09 3.29 -0.03
C GLY A 33 2.62 3.89 -1.35
N ASP A 34 2.98 5.14 -1.58
CA ASP A 34 2.47 5.99 -2.68
C ASP A 34 2.61 5.38 -4.08
N VAL A 35 3.54 4.42 -4.26
CA VAL A 35 3.71 3.70 -5.55
C VAL A 35 2.55 2.75 -5.85
N SER A 36 1.78 2.32 -4.85
CA SER A 36 0.70 1.34 -4.96
C SER A 36 -0.62 1.80 -4.32
N THR A 37 -0.59 2.76 -3.40
CA THR A 37 -1.80 3.28 -2.73
C THR A 37 -2.16 4.69 -3.20
N PRO A 38 -3.47 5.01 -3.36
CA PRO A 38 -3.90 6.38 -3.63
C PRO A 38 -3.90 7.28 -2.38
N ILE A 39 -3.53 6.75 -1.20
CA ILE A 39 -3.52 7.49 0.07
C ILE A 39 -2.07 7.78 0.49
N PRO A 40 -1.52 8.97 0.15
CA PRO A 40 -0.11 9.30 0.36
C PRO A 40 0.17 9.72 1.80
N LEU A 41 0.06 8.77 2.73
CA LEU A 41 0.27 8.98 4.15
C LEU A 41 1.30 8.00 4.70
N ASN A 42 2.30 8.51 5.41
CA ASN A 42 3.40 7.70 5.94
C ASN A 42 2.92 6.53 6.83
N HIS A 43 1.93 6.77 7.69
CA HIS A 43 1.37 5.72 8.55
C HIS A 43 0.63 4.63 7.78
N VAL A 44 0.10 4.92 6.58
CA VAL A 44 -0.47 3.90 5.69
C VAL A 44 0.64 2.99 5.16
N ALA A 45 1.72 3.58 4.64
CA ALA A 45 2.86 2.82 4.14
C ALA A 45 3.51 1.95 5.24
N ASN A 46 3.64 2.47 6.47
CA ASN A 46 4.15 1.68 7.60
C ASN A 46 3.24 0.48 7.92
N ARG A 47 1.92 0.68 7.88
CA ARG A 47 0.96 -0.40 8.13
C ARG A 47 1.04 -1.48 7.06
N GLU A 48 1.18 -1.09 5.80
CA GLU A 48 1.40 -2.01 4.67
C GLU A 48 2.71 -2.79 4.84
N ALA A 49 3.81 -2.12 5.22
CA ALA A 49 5.09 -2.76 5.49
C ALA A 49 4.98 -3.83 6.59
N ASP A 50 4.26 -3.54 7.68
CA ASP A 50 4.03 -4.49 8.76
C ASP A 50 3.22 -5.71 8.31
N VAL A 51 2.23 -5.51 7.43
CA VAL A 51 1.44 -6.60 6.86
C VAL A 51 2.29 -7.47 5.94
N VAL A 52 3.08 -6.87 5.04
CA VAL A 52 3.98 -7.61 4.15
C VAL A 52 4.99 -8.42 4.97
N LYS A 53 5.64 -7.79 5.96
CA LYS A 53 6.58 -8.46 6.85
C LYS A 53 5.93 -9.63 7.58
N HIS A 54 4.71 -9.47 8.09
CA HIS A 54 3.99 -10.55 8.75
C HIS A 54 3.76 -11.73 7.79
N ASN A 55 3.25 -11.44 6.59
CA ASN A 55 2.86 -12.45 5.61
C ASN A 55 4.05 -13.20 5.02
N LEU A 56 5.22 -12.56 4.93
CA LEU A 56 6.48 -13.21 4.54
C LEU A 56 6.97 -14.20 5.61
N LEU A 57 6.69 -13.93 6.90
CA LEU A 57 7.12 -14.77 8.02
C LEU A 57 6.09 -15.84 8.41
N HIS A 58 4.82 -15.65 8.06
CA HIS A 58 3.70 -16.51 8.46
C HIS A 58 2.82 -16.83 7.25
N THR A 59 3.29 -17.74 6.39
CA THR A 59 2.61 -18.09 5.14
C THR A 59 1.24 -18.74 5.34
N ASP A 60 1.01 -19.35 6.50
CA ASP A 60 -0.25 -20.01 6.86
C ASP A 60 -1.25 -19.09 7.61
N ASP A 61 -0.87 -17.85 7.92
CA ASP A 61 -1.70 -16.87 8.65
C ASP A 61 -1.57 -15.48 7.99
N LEU A 62 -2.20 -15.32 6.83
CA LEU A 62 -2.08 -14.08 6.05
C LEU A 62 -3.00 -12.97 6.62
N ARG A 63 -2.43 -11.78 6.79
CA ARG A 63 -3.15 -10.55 7.15
C ARG A 63 -3.41 -9.71 5.91
N THR A 64 -4.61 -9.13 5.82
CA THR A 64 -4.97 -8.19 4.75
C THR A 64 -4.75 -6.74 5.18
N ILE A 65 -4.56 -5.86 4.21
CA ILE A 65 -4.65 -4.41 4.40
C ILE A 65 -6.10 -3.94 4.22
N SER A 66 -6.48 -2.91 4.98
CA SER A 66 -7.74 -2.20 4.78
C SER A 66 -7.48 -0.70 4.79
N HIS A 67 -7.93 -0.02 3.74
CA HIS A 67 -7.81 1.42 3.56
C HIS A 67 -9.14 2.17 3.80
N HIS A 68 -10.13 1.51 4.40
CA HIS A 68 -11.50 2.04 4.52
C HIS A 68 -11.68 3.19 5.52
N LEU A 69 -10.85 3.27 6.57
CA LEU A 69 -11.00 4.26 7.65
C LEU A 69 -9.63 4.79 8.03
N VAL A 70 -8.98 5.48 7.09
CA VAL A 70 -7.64 6.03 7.30
C VAL A 70 -7.76 7.44 7.88
N PRO A 71 -7.33 7.68 9.14
CA PRO A 71 -7.30 9.03 9.67
C PRO A 71 -6.26 9.89 8.93
N SER A 72 -6.61 11.14 8.68
CA SER A 72 -5.73 12.13 8.07
C SER A 72 -5.84 13.49 8.76
N ALA A 73 -4.77 14.28 8.66
CA ALA A 73 -4.71 15.63 9.22
C ALA A 73 -3.93 16.56 8.29
N VAL A 74 -4.33 17.83 8.25
CA VAL A 74 -3.66 18.91 7.53
C VAL A 74 -3.30 19.99 8.55
N PHE A 75 -2.01 20.29 8.66
CA PHE A 75 -1.45 21.24 9.63
C PHE A 75 -1.50 22.69 9.11
N THR A 76 -2.70 23.15 8.73
CA THR A 76 -3.00 24.55 8.43
C THR A 76 -3.28 25.34 9.71
N ASN A 77 -3.60 26.64 9.58
CA ASN A 77 -4.10 27.45 10.69
C ASN A 77 -5.50 27.99 10.36
N PRO A 78 -6.60 27.43 10.92
CA PRO A 78 -6.63 26.34 11.90
C PRO A 78 -6.31 24.96 11.31
N GLU A 79 -5.98 24.01 12.18
CA GLU A 79 -5.74 22.61 11.81
C GLU A 79 -7.05 21.89 11.45
N ILE A 80 -6.95 20.91 10.55
CA ILE A 80 -8.10 20.11 10.10
C ILE A 80 -7.75 18.63 10.20
N ALA A 81 -8.64 17.82 10.78
CA ALA A 81 -8.51 16.37 10.84
C ALA A 81 -9.82 15.68 10.39
N ALA A 82 -9.70 14.53 9.74
CA ALA A 82 -10.84 13.77 9.22
C ALA A 82 -10.59 12.26 9.25
N ILE A 83 -11.68 11.51 9.29
CA ILE A 83 -11.73 10.06 9.11
C ILE A 83 -12.91 9.74 8.19
N GLY A 84 -12.70 8.82 7.25
CA GLY A 84 -13.69 8.38 6.27
C GLY A 84 -13.02 7.65 5.12
#